data_AF-X1KA81-F1
#
_entry.id   AF-X1KA81-F1
#
_cell.length_a   1.000
_cell.length_b   1.000
_cell.length_c   1.000
_cell.angle_alpha   90.00
_cell.angle_beta   90.00
_cell.angle_gamma   90.00
#
_symmetry.space_group_name_H-M   'P 1'
#
loop_
_entity.id
_entity.type
_entity.pdbx_description
1 polymer ?
#
loop_
_entity_poly.entity_id
_entity_poly.type
_entity_poly.pdbx_seq_one_letter_code
_entity_poly.pdbx_strand_id
1 'polypeptide(L)'
;GFAWEEVAQYQVIPGVFQIEPASTIRMEYWNTLPPHLQDVLLSSVKDMESYMTASRLWFLQREWNYALGQGMKQISLPKGEGSIFVQQALDTTMEQLMKDDPKWAPKFKALFVREPFRGAK
;
A
#
# COMPACT_ATOMS: atom_id res chain seq x y z
N GLY A 1 11.18 -5.59 -13.01
CA GLY A 1 10.01 -6.18 -12.35
C GLY A 1 10.11 -7.69 -12.37
N PHE A 2 8.97 -8.39 -12.32
CA PHE A 2 8.87 -9.85 -12.40
C PHE A 2 8.49 -10.35 -13.81
N ALA A 3 8.67 -9.52 -14.85
CA ALA A 3 8.34 -9.82 -16.24
C ALA A 3 6.88 -10.23 -16.51
N TRP A 4 5.91 -9.57 -15.86
CA TRP A 4 4.49 -9.94 -15.98
C TRP A 4 3.93 -9.63 -17.37
N GLU A 5 4.53 -8.69 -18.09
CA GLU A 5 4.21 -8.35 -19.46
C GLU A 5 4.37 -9.52 -20.44
N GLU A 6 5.10 -10.58 -20.07
CA GLU A 6 5.22 -11.79 -20.89
C GLU A 6 3.97 -12.67 -20.85
N VAL A 7 3.16 -12.55 -19.78
CA VAL A 7 2.01 -13.44 -19.52
C VAL A 7 0.70 -12.70 -19.30
N ALA A 8 0.74 -11.40 -19.02
CA ALA A 8 -0.42 -10.55 -18.78
C ALA A 8 -0.62 -9.56 -19.92
N GLN A 9 -1.84 -9.53 -20.46
CA GLN A 9 -2.19 -8.65 -21.58
C GLN A 9 -2.90 -7.36 -21.14
N TYR A 10 -3.53 -7.39 -19.96
CA TYR A 10 -4.39 -6.30 -19.49
C TYR A 10 -4.15 -5.97 -18.02
N GLN A 11 -4.19 -4.68 -17.70
CA GLN A 11 -4.32 -4.17 -16.33
C GLN A 11 -5.66 -3.43 -16.20
N VAL A 12 -6.45 -3.78 -15.19
CA VAL A 12 -7.68 -3.06 -14.85
C VAL A 12 -7.39 -1.96 -13.84
N ILE A 13 -7.92 -0.76 -14.07
CA ILE A 13 -7.87 0.37 -13.13
C ILE A 13 -9.28 0.91 -12.82
N PRO A 14 -9.54 1.46 -11.61
CA PRO A 14 -8.60 1.61 -10.50
C PRO A 14 -8.22 0.27 -9.87
N GLY A 15 -6.97 0.16 -9.39
CA GLY A 15 -6.57 -0.95 -8.53
C GLY A 15 -7.25 -0.85 -7.16
N VAL A 16 -7.30 -1.97 -6.45
CA VAL A 16 -7.82 -2.03 -5.08
C VAL A 16 -6.70 -2.39 -4.12
N PHE A 17 -6.78 -1.83 -2.91
CA PHE A 17 -5.78 -1.94 -1.85
C PHE A 17 -4.42 -1.31 -2.16
N GLN A 18 -3.65 -1.14 -1.10
CA GLN A 18 -2.25 -0.73 -1.15
C GLN A 18 -1.43 -1.83 -0.50
N ILE A 19 -0.33 -2.22 -1.15
CA ILE A 19 0.64 -3.11 -0.51
C ILE A 19 1.41 -2.25 0.50
N GLU A 20 1.31 -2.61 1.78
CA GLU A 20 2.02 -1.96 2.88
C GLU A 20 3.25 -2.80 3.27
N PRO A 21 4.45 -2.51 2.71
CA PRO A 21 5.67 -3.14 3.17
C PRO A 21 6.07 -2.53 4.52
N ALA A 22 6.11 -3.35 5.57
CA ALA A 22 6.60 -2.95 6.88
C ALA A 22 7.98 -3.57 7.15
N SER A 23 8.93 -2.74 7.61
CA SER A 23 10.15 -3.25 8.22
C SER A 23 9.87 -3.60 9.68
N THR A 24 10.07 -4.85 10.07
CA THR A 24 9.78 -5.32 11.42
C THR A 24 11.06 -5.76 12.13
N ILE A 25 11.10 -5.54 13.44
CA ILE A 25 12.15 -6.04 14.32
C ILE A 25 11.52 -6.86 15.43
N ARG A 26 12.20 -7.92 15.85
CA ARG A 26 11.79 -8.74 16.99
C ARG A 26 11.81 -7.90 18.26
N MET A 27 10.71 -7.87 19.02
CA MET A 27 10.55 -6.98 20.17
C MET A 27 11.55 -7.29 21.29
N GLU A 28 11.87 -8.56 21.53
CA GLU A 28 12.86 -8.95 22.53
C GLU A 28 14.24 -8.38 22.19
N TYR A 29 14.60 -8.35 20.91
CA TYR A 29 15.87 -7.79 20.45
C TYR A 29 15.83 -6.26 20.47
N TRP A 30 14.72 -5.64 20.08
CA TRP A 30 14.55 -4.19 20.18
C TRP A 30 14.84 -3.69 21.61
N ASN A 31 14.29 -4.39 22.60
CA ASN A 31 14.43 -4.03 24.01
C ASN A 31 15.84 -4.22 24.58
N THR A 32 16.70 -5.03 23.94
CA THR A 32 18.11 -5.17 24.37
C THR A 32 19.01 -4.08 23.79
N LEU A 33 18.55 -3.33 22.78
CA LEU A 33 19.33 -2.25 22.19
C LEU A 33 19.40 -1.04 23.15
N PRO A 34 20.59 -0.44 23.31
CA PRO A 34 20.71 0.87 23.95
C PRO A 34 19.81 1.93 23.29
N PRO A 35 19.25 2.89 24.03
CA PRO A 35 18.32 3.90 23.49
C PRO A 35 18.86 4.66 22.28
N HIS A 36 20.14 5.02 22.29
CA HIS A 36 20.75 5.73 21.15
C HIS A 36 20.77 4.89 19.86
N LEU A 37 20.85 3.54 19.94
CA LEU A 37 20.76 2.68 18.76
C LEU A 37 19.32 2.49 18.31
N GLN A 38 18.36 2.45 19.24
CA GLN A 38 16.94 2.49 18.91
C GLN A 38 16.62 3.77 18.13
N ASP A 39 17.11 4.92 18.60
CA ASP A 39 16.90 6.22 17.95
C ASP A 39 17.49 6.25 16.54
N VAL A 40 18.71 5.71 16.35
CA VAL A 40 19.35 5.60 15.03
C VAL A 40 18.53 4.73 14.07
N LEU A 41 17.98 3.60 14.53
CA LEU A 41 17.13 2.76 13.69
C LEU A 41 15.83 3.48 13.31
N LEU A 42 15.19 4.15 14.26
CA LEU A 42 13.94 4.89 14.01
C LEU A 42 14.14 6.07 13.06
N SER A 43 15.23 6.83 13.22
CA SER A 43 15.53 7.94 12.29
C SER A 43 15.82 7.41 10.90
N SER A 44 16.60 6.33 10.79
CA SER A 44 16.92 5.70 9.50
C SER A 44 15.66 5.23 8.77
N VAL A 45 14.70 4.61 9.47
CA VAL A 45 13.43 4.18 8.86
C VAL A 45 12.61 5.38 8.36
N LYS A 46 12.49 6.44 9.16
CA LYS A 46 11.75 7.66 8.76
C LYS A 46 12.33 8.32 7.52
N ASP A 47 13.65 8.42 7.44
CA ASP A 47 14.33 8.98 6.26
C ASP A 47 14.10 8.09 5.03
N MET A 48 14.16 6.78 5.22
CA MET A 48 13.92 5.80 4.16
C MET A 48 12.47 5.80 3.66
N GLU A 49 11.44 5.99 4.51
CA GLU A 49 10.04 6.02 4.08
C GLU A 49 9.78 7.10 3.00
N SER A 50 10.36 8.28 3.19
CA SER A 50 10.26 9.38 2.22
C SER A 50 10.95 9.04 0.90
N TYR A 51 12.18 8.53 0.98
CA TYR A 51 12.95 8.12 -0.19
C TYR A 51 12.27 6.97 -0.95
N MET A 52 11.80 5.94 -0.24
CA MET A 52 11.12 4.80 -0.82
C MET A 52 9.83 5.21 -1.52
N THR A 53 9.05 6.15 -0.96
CA THR A 53 7.83 6.64 -1.59
C THR A 53 8.15 7.27 -2.95
N ALA A 54 9.13 8.17 -3.00
CA ALA A 54 9.54 8.83 -4.24
C ALA A 54 10.12 7.84 -5.26
N SER A 55 11.03 6.97 -4.82
CA SER A 55 11.65 5.94 -5.66
C SER A 55 10.62 4.95 -6.21
N ARG A 56 9.62 4.58 -5.40
CA ARG A 56 8.53 3.68 -5.80
C ARG A 56 7.66 4.30 -6.88
N LEU A 57 7.28 5.57 -6.77
CA LEU A 57 6.49 6.25 -7.80
C LEU A 57 7.24 6.29 -9.14
N TRP A 58 8.54 6.61 -9.11
CA TRP A 58 9.38 6.58 -10.30
C TRP A 58 9.48 5.18 -10.91
N PHE A 59 9.73 4.17 -10.08
CA PHE A 59 9.81 2.77 -10.52
C PHE A 59 8.50 2.29 -11.14
N LEU A 60 7.36 2.56 -10.49
CA LEU A 60 6.03 2.19 -11.02
C LEU A 60 5.77 2.82 -12.38
N GLN A 61 6.08 4.11 -12.55
CA GLN A 61 5.92 4.77 -13.84
C GLN A 61 6.82 4.15 -14.92
N ARG A 62 8.08 3.85 -14.58
CA ARG A 62 9.04 3.24 -15.51
C ARG A 62 8.59 1.84 -15.96
N GLU A 63 8.24 0.98 -15.01
CA GLU A 63 7.79 -0.39 -15.31
C GLU A 63 6.51 -0.37 -16.12
N TRP A 64 5.59 0.55 -15.81
CA TRP A 64 4.36 0.71 -16.58
C TRP A 64 4.63 1.14 -18.04
N ASN A 65 5.50 2.13 -18.25
CA ASN A 65 5.89 2.56 -19.59
C ASN A 65 6.54 1.41 -20.39
N TYR A 66 7.35 0.59 -19.73
CA TYR A 66 7.93 -0.59 -20.35
C TYR A 66 6.85 -1.61 -20.75
N ALA A 67 5.94 -1.95 -19.84
CA ALA A 67 4.86 -2.91 -20.11
C ALA A 67 3.93 -2.46 -21.26
N LEU A 68 3.62 -1.17 -21.33
CA LEU A 68 2.90 -0.58 -22.47
C LEU A 68 3.66 -0.75 -23.79
N GLY A 69 4.99 -0.53 -23.76
CA GLY A 69 5.87 -0.75 -24.91
C GLY A 69 5.91 -2.21 -25.37
N GLN A 70 5.66 -3.17 -24.47
CA GLN A 70 5.54 -4.60 -24.78
C GLN A 70 4.11 -5.01 -25.23
N GLY A 71 3.19 -4.06 -25.37
CA GLY A 71 1.84 -4.30 -25.89
C GLY A 71 0.78 -4.58 -24.84
N MET A 72 1.10 -4.46 -23.54
CA MET A 72 0.11 -4.55 -22.48
C MET A 72 -0.87 -3.37 -22.57
N LYS A 73 -2.15 -3.60 -22.23
CA LYS A 73 -3.21 -2.60 -22.34
C LYS A 73 -3.82 -2.26 -20.99
N GLN A 74 -4.29 -1.03 -20.85
CA GLN A 74 -5.02 -0.60 -19.67
C GLN A 74 -6.52 -0.56 -19.94
N ILE A 75 -7.29 -1.19 -19.06
CA ILE A 75 -8.75 -1.11 -19.04
C ILE A 75 -9.11 -0.17 -17.90
N SER A 76 -9.55 1.03 -18.24
CA SER A 76 -10.06 1.98 -17.26
C SER A 76 -11.55 1.77 -17.07
N LEU A 77 -11.96 1.39 -15.87
CA LEU A 77 -13.37 1.34 -15.51
C LEU A 77 -13.97 2.76 -15.56
N PRO A 78 -15.22 2.92 -16.03
CA PRO A 78 -15.94 4.18 -15.92
C PRO A 78 -15.99 4.65 -14.47
N LYS A 79 -15.98 5.96 -14.22
CA LYS A 79 -15.93 6.53 -12.86
C LYS A 79 -16.98 5.93 -11.90
N GLY A 80 -18.20 5.71 -12.37
CA GLY A 80 -19.27 5.11 -11.55
C GLY A 80 -18.96 3.66 -11.15
N GLU A 81 -18.61 2.83 -12.14
CA GLU A 81 -18.26 1.42 -11.91
C GLU A 81 -16.96 1.26 -11.12
N GLY A 82 -15.95 2.10 -11.38
CA GLY A 82 -14.70 2.11 -10.64
C GLY A 82 -14.89 2.41 -9.15
N SER A 83 -15.76 3.38 -8.81
CA SER A 83 -16.11 3.65 -7.41
C SER A 83 -16.82 2.47 -6.74
N ILE A 84 -17.76 1.84 -7.46
CA ILE A 84 -18.47 0.65 -6.95
C ILE A 84 -17.47 -0.48 -6.72
N PHE A 85 -16.59 -0.73 -7.69
CA PHE A 85 -15.55 -1.77 -7.60
C PHE A 85 -14.65 -1.61 -6.38
N VAL A 86 -14.14 -0.39 -6.15
CA VAL A 86 -13.28 -0.10 -4.99
C VAL A 86 -14.05 -0.26 -3.68
N GLN A 87 -15.26 0.29 -3.60
CA GLN A 87 -16.07 0.22 -2.39
C GLN A 87 -16.44 -1.22 -2.04
N GLN A 88 -16.87 -2.02 -3.03
CA GLN A 88 -17.21 -3.43 -2.87
C GLN A 88 -16.01 -4.24 -2.35
N ALA A 89 -14.80 -4.00 -2.88
CA ALA A 89 -13.60 -4.67 -2.43
C ALA A 89 -13.27 -4.35 -0.97
N LEU A 90 -13.38 -3.08 -0.56
CA LEU A 90 -13.16 -2.65 0.82
C LEU A 90 -14.21 -3.23 1.77
N ASP A 91 -15.50 -3.14 1.42
CA ASP A 91 -16.59 -3.61 2.26
C ASP A 91 -16.52 -5.13 2.46
N THR A 92 -16.36 -5.88 1.38
CA THR A 92 -16.24 -7.35 1.43
C THR A 92 -15.06 -7.79 2.31
N THR A 93 -13.91 -7.10 2.17
CA THR A 93 -12.71 -7.42 2.96
C THR A 93 -12.92 -7.08 4.43
N MET A 94 -13.53 -5.93 4.75
CA MET A 94 -13.78 -5.56 6.14
C MET A 94 -14.86 -6.43 6.79
N GLU A 95 -15.89 -6.86 6.06
CA GLU A 95 -16.86 -7.83 6.55
C GLU A 95 -16.20 -9.15 6.93
N GLN A 96 -15.27 -9.64 6.09
CA GLN A 96 -14.52 -10.85 6.39
C GLN A 96 -13.60 -10.65 7.60
N LEU A 97 -12.87 -9.53 7.66
CA LEU A 97 -11.99 -9.21 8.78
C LEU A 97 -12.75 -9.10 10.11
N MET A 98 -13.98 -8.57 10.11
CA MET A 98 -14.83 -8.49 11.30
C MET A 98 -15.26 -9.86 11.81
N LYS A 99 -15.37 -10.86 10.94
CA LYS A 99 -15.63 -12.26 11.33
C LYS A 99 -14.37 -12.92 11.87
N ASP A 100 -13.24 -12.71 11.21
CA ASP A 100 -11.97 -13.39 11.52
C ASP A 100 -11.28 -12.83 12.77
N ASP A 101 -11.34 -11.51 12.98
CA ASP A 101 -10.77 -10.82 14.14
C ASP A 101 -11.71 -9.72 14.67
N PRO A 102 -12.79 -10.10 15.38
CA PRO A 102 -13.76 -9.14 15.92
C PRO A 102 -13.16 -8.19 16.96
N LYS A 103 -11.97 -8.48 17.50
CA LYS A 103 -11.29 -7.64 18.49
C LYS A 103 -10.54 -6.49 17.84
N TRP A 104 -9.77 -6.76 16.77
CA TRP A 104 -8.91 -5.77 16.14
C TRP A 104 -9.50 -5.16 14.88
N ALA A 105 -10.34 -5.88 14.14
CA ALA A 105 -10.97 -5.35 12.91
C ALA A 105 -11.74 -4.03 13.11
N PRO A 106 -12.55 -3.85 14.18
CA PRO A 106 -13.20 -2.56 14.42
C PRO A 106 -12.21 -1.42 14.68
N LYS A 107 -11.11 -1.73 15.37
CA LYS A 107 -10.05 -0.76 15.69
C LYS A 107 -9.30 -0.33 14.43
N PHE A 108 -8.91 -1.29 13.58
CA PHE A 108 -8.27 -1.00 12.29
C PHE A 108 -9.21 -0.22 11.37
N LYS A 109 -10.50 -0.58 11.28
CA LYS A 109 -11.48 0.16 10.49
C LYS A 109 -11.58 1.63 10.89
N ALA A 110 -11.52 1.92 12.19
CA ALA A 110 -11.54 3.29 12.70
C ALA A 110 -10.30 4.10 12.29
N LEU A 111 -9.16 3.46 12.03
CA LEU A 111 -7.93 4.12 11.58
C LEU A 111 -7.93 4.47 10.08
N PHE A 112 -8.75 3.79 9.26
CA PHE A 112 -8.88 4.10 7.83
C PHE A 112 -9.73 5.34 7.54
N VAL A 113 -10.46 5.84 8.53
CA VAL A 113 -11.11 7.14 8.43
C VAL A 113 -10.04 8.21 8.59
N ARG A 114 -9.53 8.72 7.46
CA ARG A 114 -8.76 9.98 7.49
C ARG A 114 -9.68 11.07 8.06
N GLU A 115 -9.40 11.53 9.28
CA GLU A 115 -9.64 12.96 9.51
C GLU A 115 -8.83 13.72 8.45
N PRO A 116 -9.39 14.77 7.83
CA PRO A 116 -8.62 15.57 6.89
C PRO A 116 -7.30 15.97 7.55
N PHE A 117 -6.19 15.74 6.84
CA PHE A 117 -4.84 16.05 7.31
C PHE A 117 -4.80 17.50 7.80
N ARG A 118 -4.62 17.71 9.11
CA ARG A 118 -4.67 19.04 9.76
C ARG A 118 -3.56 20.01 9.33
N GLY A 119 -2.67 19.58 8.42
CA GLY A 119 -1.60 20.38 7.83
C GLY A 119 -1.86 20.87 6.40
N ALA A 120 -3.05 20.63 5.82
CA ALA A 120 -3.46 21.32 4.61
C ALA A 120 -3.95 22.73 4.99
N LYS A 121 -3.01 23.67 5.10
CA LYS A 121 -3.24 25.10 4.96
C LYS A 121 -2.60 25.57 3.67
#